data_AF-A0A6L2PVV3-F1
#
_entry.id   AF-A0A6L2PVV3-F1
#
_cell.length_a   1.000
_cell.length_b   1.000
_cell.length_c   1.000
_cell.angle_alpha   90.00
_cell.angle_beta   90.00
_cell.angle_gamma   90.00
#
_symmetry.space_group_name_H-M   'P 1'
#
loop_
_entity.id
_entity.type
_entity.pdbx_description
1 polymer ?
#
loop_
_entity_poly.entity_id
_entity_poly.type
_entity_poly.pdbx_seq_one_letter_code
_entity_poly.pdbx_strand_id
1 'polypeptide(L)' 'MFIALTAAEECAIMCTMIYAPICATDGITTRTFSNACTMAVYNCQNTATTFRQLRSGVCDVDVSDGEVPDAEAFDIVF' A
#
# COMPACT_ATOMS: atom_id res chain seq x y z
N MET A 1 -36.27 -5.23 7.38
CA MET A 1 -35.30 -5.01 6.30
C MET A 1 -33.92 -4.91 6.95
N PHE A 2 -33.25 -6.04 7.18
CA PHE A 2 -31.89 -6.06 7.72
C PHE A 2 -30.95 -6.14 6.51
N ILE A 3 -30.54 -4.98 6.00
CA ILE A 3 -29.51 -4.95 4.97
C ILE A 3 -28.20 -5.11 5.72
N ALA A 4 -27.70 -6.35 5.80
CA ALA A 4 -26.30 -6.59 6.09
C ALA A 4 -25.55 -6.02 4.89
N LEU A 5 -25.15 -4.75 5.00
CA LEU A 5 -24.24 -4.12 4.08
C LEU A 5 -22.94 -4.90 4.19
N THR A 6 -22.73 -5.80 3.25
CA THR A 6 -21.56 -6.66 3.26
C THR A 6 -20.34 -5.73 3.19
N ALA A 7 -19.37 -5.89 4.10
CA ALA A 7 -18.22 -4.98 4.24
C ALA A 7 -17.45 -4.70 2.93
N ALA A 8 -17.68 -5.50 1.87
CA ALA A 8 -17.16 -5.26 0.54
C ALA A 8 -17.78 -4.05 -0.21
N GLU A 9 -19.06 -3.69 0.02
CA GLU A 9 -19.72 -2.58 -0.68
C GLU A 9 -19.31 -1.19 -0.14
N GLU A 10 -18.94 -1.08 1.13
CA GLU A 10 -18.48 0.17 1.75
C GLU A 10 -17.04 0.52 1.38
N CYS A 11 -16.30 -0.45 0.85
CA CYS A 11 -14.87 -0.35 0.52
C CYS A 11 -14.61 -0.20 -0.98
N ALA A 12 -15.66 -0.14 -1.81
CA ALA A 12 -15.57 0.03 -3.26
C ALA A 12 -15.23 1.50 -3.62
N ILE A 13 -13.98 1.89 -3.40
CA ILE A 13 -13.47 3.21 -3.75
C ILE A 13 -12.85 3.14 -5.15
N MET A 14 -13.19 4.10 -6.01
CA MET A 14 -12.56 4.24 -7.32
C MET A 14 -11.14 4.79 -7.16
N CYS A 15 -10.13 3.97 -7.48
CA CYS A 15 -8.73 4.40 -7.49
C CYS A 15 -8.30 4.92 -8.86
N THR A 16 -7.42 5.91 -8.87
CA THR A 16 -6.75 6.34 -10.11
C THR A 16 -5.89 5.21 -10.68
N MET A 17 -5.77 5.15 -12.01
CA MET A 17 -4.86 4.19 -12.68
C MET A 17 -3.38 4.61 -12.64
N ILE A 18 -3.01 5.59 -11.81
CA ILE A 18 -1.63 6.00 -11.62
C ILE A 18 -0.88 4.88 -10.90
N TYR A 19 0.19 4.42 -11.53
CA TYR A 19 1.13 3.47 -10.93
C TYR A 19 2.15 4.23 -10.08
N ALA A 20 2.02 4.07 -8.76
CA ALA A 20 2.89 4.66 -7.76
C ALA A 20 3.09 3.62 -6.66
N PRO A 21 3.92 2.59 -6.90
CA PRO A 21 3.97 1.41 -6.06
C PRO A 21 4.37 1.76 -4.63
N ILE A 22 3.82 1.04 -3.67
CA ILE A 22 4.21 1.14 -2.26
C ILE A 22 4.46 -0.25 -1.68
N CYS A 23 5.48 -0.36 -0.84
CA CYS A 23 5.75 -1.56 -0.08
C CYS A 23 5.09 -1.42 1.29
N ALA A 24 4.25 -2.38 1.66
CA ALA A 24 3.53 -2.38 2.92
C ALA A 24 3.67 -3.73 3.64
N THR A 25 3.47 -3.74 4.95
CA THR A 25 3.54 -4.95 5.78
C THR A 25 2.35 -5.05 6.73
N ASP A 26 1.88 -6.27 6.97
CA ASP A 26 0.91 -6.60 8.01
C ASP A 26 1.58 -7.01 9.33
N GLY A 27 2.91 -6.88 9.42
CA GLY A 27 3.73 -7.28 10.57
C GLY A 27 4.30 -8.69 10.47
N ILE A 28 3.84 -9.50 9.50
CA ILE A 28 4.38 -10.85 9.25
C ILE A 28 4.95 -10.93 7.83
N THR A 29 4.22 -10.38 6.85
CA THR A 29 4.57 -10.42 5.44
C THR A 29 4.73 -9.01 4.88
N THR A 30 5.43 -8.89 3.76
CA THR A 30 5.49 -7.65 2.99
C THR A 30 4.82 -7.86 1.64
N ARG A 31 4.15 -6.82 1.13
CA ARG A 31 3.44 -6.86 -0.15
C ARG A 31 3.50 -5.49 -0.83
N THR A 32 3.70 -5.53 -2.14
CA THR A 32 3.60 -4.36 -3.01
C THR A 32 2.14 -4.06 -3.37
N PHE A 33 1.73 -2.81 -3.24
CA PHE A 33 0.47 -2.29 -3.76
C PHE A 33 0.74 -1.30 -4.90
N SER A 34 -0.10 -1.30 -5.93
CA SER A 34 0.09 -0.47 -7.14
C SER A 34 0.01 1.03 -6.85
N ASN A 35 -0.73 1.40 -5.81
CA ASN A 35 -0.75 2.73 -5.22
C ASN A 35 -1.37 2.72 -3.82
N ALA A 36 -1.27 3.83 -3.10
CA ALA A 36 -1.85 3.99 -1.76
C ALA A 36 -3.36 3.77 -1.70
N CYS A 37 -4.10 4.15 -2.76
CA CYS A 37 -5.54 3.92 -2.82
C CYS A 37 -5.87 2.42 -2.86
N THR A 38 -5.16 1.63 -3.67
CA THR A 38 -5.38 0.18 -3.75
C THR A 38 -5.06 -0.52 -2.43
N MET A 39 -4.07 -0.05 -1.67
CA MET A 39 -3.80 -0.54 -0.31
C MET A 39 -4.95 -0.20 0.65
N ALA A 40 -5.48 1.02 0.61
CA ALA A 40 -6.58 1.44 1.47
C ALA A 40 -7.86 0.62 1.18
N VAL A 41 -8.18 0.39 -0.09
CA VAL A 41 -9.29 -0.49 -0.50
C VAL A 41 -9.06 -1.90 0.02
N TYR A 42 -7.85 -2.43 -0.14
CA TYR A 42 -7.51 -3.76 0.37
C TYR A 42 -7.71 -3.86 1.88
N ASN A 43 -7.19 -2.91 2.66
CA ASN A 43 -7.33 -2.89 4.12
C ASN A 43 -8.79 -2.77 4.56
N CYS A 44 -9.58 -1.99 3.83
CA CYS A 44 -11.00 -1.85 4.08
C CYS A 44 -11.73 -3.19 3.85
N GLN A 45 -11.42 -3.88 2.74
CA GLN A 45 -12.03 -5.18 2.41
C GLN A 45 -11.53 -6.32 3.31
N ASN A 46 -10.32 -6.22 3.85
CA ASN A 46 -9.65 -7.26 4.61
C ASN A 46 -9.40 -6.82 6.06
N THR A 47 -10.43 -6.84 6.89
CA THR A 47 -10.30 -6.49 8.31
C THR A 47 -9.42 -7.45 9.11
N ALA A 48 -9.22 -8.68 8.61
CA ALA A 48 -8.33 -9.67 9.21
C ALA A 48 -6.84 -9.38 8.97
N THR A 49 -6.48 -8.63 7.91
CA THR A 49 -5.08 -8.32 7.56
C THR A 49 -4.95 -6.86 7.14
N THR A 50 -4.31 -6.06 7.99
CA THR A 50 -4.10 -4.63 7.73
C THR A 50 -2.66 -4.38 7.35
N PHE A 51 -2.45 -3.92 6.12
CA PHE A 51 -1.13 -3.52 5.62
C PHE A 51 -0.83 -2.07 5.96
N ARG A 52 0.34 -1.82 6.55
CA ARG A 52 0.89 -0.48 6.79
C ARG A 52 2.03 -0.22 5.83
N GLN A 53 2.00 0.94 5.16
CA GLN A 53 3.09 1.35 4.28
C GLN A 53 4.41 1.41 5.06
N LEU A 54 5.43 0.76 4.51
CA LEU A 54 6.82 0.82 4.97
C LEU A 54 7.60 1.88 4.19
N ARG A 55 7.54 1.80 2.86
CA ARG A 55 8.29 2.68 1.94
C ARG A 55 7.55 2.82 0.61
N SER A 56 7.76 3.93 -0.07
CA SER A 56 7.37 4.09 -1.48
C SER A 56 8.27 3.22 -2.38
N GLY A 57 7.70 2.60 -3.41
CA GLY A 57 8.38 1.62 -4.26
C GLY A 57 7.85 0.21 -4.07
N VAL A 58 8.39 -0.74 -4.82
CA VAL A 58 8.04 -2.16 -4.69
C VAL A 58 8.70 -2.77 -3.45
N CYS A 59 8.11 -3.83 -2.90
CA CYS A 59 8.81 -4.70 -1.96
C CYS A 59 9.80 -5.56 -2.74
N ASP A 60 11.09 -5.33 -2.52
CA ASP A 60 12.13 -6.26 -2.95
C ASP A 60 12.04 -7.54 -2.11
N VAL A 61 11.58 -8.63 -2.73
CA VAL A 61 11.72 -9.99 -2.18
C VAL A 61 12.99 -10.67 -2.67
N ASP A 62 13.70 -10.08 -3.62
CA ASP A 62 14.96 -10.57 -4.16
C ASP A 62 15.90 -9.39 -4.45
N VAL A 63 16.86 -9.16 -3.55
CA VAL A 63 17.94 -8.20 -3.76
C VAL A 63 18.80 -8.66 -4.94
N SER A 64 18.57 -8.08 -6.12
CA SER A 64 19.60 -7.93 -7.15
C SER A 64 19.26 -6.78 -8.11
N ASP A 65 19.91 -5.65 -7.82
CA ASP A 65 20.15 -4.48 -8.66
C ASP A 65 18.95 -3.56 -9.02
N GLY A 66 18.87 -2.42 -8.31
CA GLY A 66 18.20 -1.24 -8.83
C GLY A 66 17.88 -0.16 -7.78
N GLU A 67 18.88 0.65 -7.45
CA GLU A 67 18.80 2.05 -6.96
C GLU A 67 17.48 2.46 -6.26
N VAL A 68 17.53 2.53 -4.93
CA VAL A 68 16.54 3.31 -4.16
C VAL A 68 17.02 4.76 -4.23
N PRO A 69 16.36 5.68 -4.96
CA PRO A 69 16.49 7.09 -4.61
C PRO A 69 15.82 7.23 -3.24
N ASP A 70 16.64 7.20 -2.21
CA ASP A 70 16.25 7.56 -0.86
C ASP A 70 15.46 8.88 -0.90
N ALA A 71 14.32 8.86 -0.22
CA ALA A 71 13.50 10.03 0.00
C ALA A 71 14.14 10.96 1.06
N GLU A 72 15.43 11.25 0.96
CA GLU A 72 16.17 12.07 1.95
C GLU A 72 17.04 13.15 1.25
N ALA A 73 16.62 13.66 0.09
CA ALA A 73 17.21 14.84 -0.52
C ALA A 73 16.35 16.10 -0.27
N PHE A 74 16.08 16.44 1.00
CA PHE A 74 15.59 17.79 1.34
C PHE A 74 16.02 18.32 2.72
N ASP A 75 17.12 17.83 3.31
CA ASP A 75 17.68 18.39 4.56
C ASP A 75 19.20 18.65 4.51
N ILE A 76 19.72 19.02 3.33
CA ILE A 76 21.01 19.76 3.26
C ILE A 76 20.70 21.22 2.92
N VAL A 77 20.16 21.94 3.90
CA VAL A 77 20.31 23.40 4.00
C VAL A 77 20.77 23.73 5.42
N PHE A 78 22.09 23.63 5.63
CA PHE A 78 22.85 24.45 6.58
C PHE A 78 24.19 24.81 5.94
#